data_AF-A0A842Y712-F1
#
_entry.id   AF-A0A842Y712-F1
#
_cell.length_a   1.000
_cell.length_b   1.000
_cell.length_c   1.000
_cell.angle_alpha   90.00
_cell.angle_beta   90.00
_cell.angle_gamma   90.00
#
_symmetry.space_group_name_H-M   'P 1'
#
loop_
_entity.id
_entity.type
_entity.pdbx_description
1 polymer ?
#
loop_
_entity_poly.entity_id
_entity_poly.type
_entity_poly.pdbx_seq_one_letter_code
_entity_poly.pdbx_strand_id
1 'polypeptide(L)' 'MPTMTLSIPDDLYSVIKHHNEVKWSVIARNAMWDYARKVQILEDILEKSKLTEENAEELSNLIKKSIREHHDIN' A
#
# COMPACT_ATOMS: atom_id res chain seq x y z
N MET A 1 -14.51 12.82 -9.48
CA MET A 1 -13.28 12.06 -9.20
C MET A 1 -12.38 12.13 -10.42
N PRO A 2 -11.06 12.28 -10.26
CA PRO A 2 -10.13 12.21 -11.38
C PRO A 2 -10.13 10.80 -12.00
N THR A 3 -9.91 10.74 -13.32
CA THR A 3 -9.81 9.49 -14.07
C THR A 3 -8.36 9.26 -14.46
N MET A 4 -7.90 8.01 -14.33
CA MET A 4 -6.58 7.58 -14.76
C MET A 4 -6.74 6.39 -15.71
N THR A 5 -6.06 6.45 -16.85
CA THR A 5 -5.98 5.33 -17.81
C THR A 5 -4.60 4.70 -17.70
N LEU A 6 -4.55 3.38 -17.55
CA LEU A 6 -3.32 2.61 -17.41
C LEU A 6 -3.27 1.54 -18.48
N SER A 7 -2.14 1.43 -19.17
CA SER A 7 -1.84 0.27 -20.00
C SER A 7 -1.47 -0.90 -19.10
N ILE A 8 -1.99 -2.08 -19.40
CA ILE A 8 -1.68 -3.32 -18.68
C ILE A 8 -1.12 -4.36 -19.65
N PRO A 9 -0.26 -5.28 -19.17
CA PRO A 9 0.18 -6.44 -19.94
C PRO A 9 -0.98 -7.29 -20.49
N ASP A 10 -0.78 -7.90 -21.66
CA ASP A 10 -1.82 -8.68 -22.37
C ASP A 10 -2.29 -9.92 -21.59
N ASP A 11 -1.40 -10.54 -20.82
CA ASP A 11 -1.70 -11.66 -19.93
C ASP A 11 -2.64 -11.25 -18.79
N LEU A 12 -2.36 -10.12 -18.14
CA LEU A 12 -3.24 -9.55 -17.12
C LEU A 12 -4.59 -9.14 -17.70
N TYR A 13 -4.60 -8.51 -18.89
CA TYR A 13 -5.84 -8.17 -19.58
C TYR A 13 -6.69 -9.43 -19.86
N SER A 14 -6.04 -10.52 -20.27
CA SER A 14 -6.70 -11.79 -20.51
C SER A 14 -7.38 -12.30 -19.23
N VAL A 15 -6.69 -12.31 -18.08
CA VAL A 15 -7.29 -12.70 -16.79
C VAL A 15 -8.49 -11.83 -16.43
N ILE A 16 -8.34 -10.50 -16.52
CA ILE A 16 -9.40 -9.53 -16.19
C ILE A 16 -10.63 -9.76 -17.05
N LYS A 17 -10.43 -9.99 -18.36
CA LYS A 17 -11.51 -10.21 -19.32
C LYS A 17 -12.27 -11.51 -19.05
N HIS A 18 -11.57 -12.57 -18.65
CA HIS A 18 -12.21 -13.86 -18.32
C HIS A 18 -13.02 -13.79 -17.02
N HIS A 19 -12.60 -12.96 -16.06
CA HIS A 19 -13.23 -12.83 -14.76
C HIS A 19 -13.98 -11.49 -14.61
N ASN A 20 -15.02 -11.28 -15.41
CA ASN A 20 -15.79 -10.04 -15.41
C ASN A 20 -16.68 -9.84 -14.16
N GLU A 21 -16.90 -10.91 -13.40
CA GLU A 21 -17.59 -10.92 -12.10
C GLU A 21 -16.80 -10.18 -11.02
N VAL A 22 -15.48 -10.04 -11.20
CA VAL A 22 -14.59 -9.39 -10.24
C VAL A 22 -14.61 -7.88 -10.45
N LYS A 23 -14.75 -7.13 -9.36
CA LYS A 23 -14.71 -5.65 -9.37
C LYS A 23 -13.28 -5.13 -9.47
N TRP A 24 -12.62 -5.36 -10.60
CA TRP A 24 -11.21 -5.02 -10.83
C TRP A 24 -10.85 -3.56 -10.54
N SER A 25 -11.75 -2.61 -10.83
CA SER A 25 -11.51 -1.19 -10.53
C SER A 25 -11.40 -0.91 -9.02
N VAL A 26 -12.12 -1.67 -8.18
CA VAL A 26 -12.04 -1.57 -6.72
C VAL A 26 -10.72 -2.18 -6.25
N ILE A 27 -10.35 -3.34 -6.77
CA ILE A 27 -9.08 -4.01 -6.44
C ILE A 27 -7.89 -3.11 -6.80
N ALA A 28 -7.88 -2.54 -8.01
CA ALA A 28 -6.83 -1.62 -8.45
C ALA A 28 -6.73 -0.40 -7.53
N ARG A 29 -7.87 0.22 -7.17
CA ARG A 29 -7.87 1.36 -6.23
C ARG A 29 -7.32 1.00 -4.85
N ASN A 30 -7.70 -0.16 -4.32
CA ASN A 30 -7.24 -0.60 -3.01
C ASN A 30 -5.72 -0.88 -3.04
N ALA A 31 -5.23 -1.59 -4.06
CA ALA A 31 -3.81 -1.86 -4.22
C ALA A 31 -2.98 -0.57 -4.35
N MET A 32 -3.48 0.42 -5.10
CA MET A 32 -2.85 1.74 -5.19
C MET A 32 -2.83 2.45 -3.83
N TRP A 33 -3.92 2.42 -3.08
CA TRP A 33 -3.98 3.03 -1.74
C TRP A 33 -3.04 2.34 -0.74
N ASP A 34 -2.93 1.02 -0.80
CA ASP A 34 -2.04 0.25 0.06
C ASP A 34 -0.58 0.64 -0.18
N TYR A 35 -0.19 0.87 -1.44
CA TYR A 35 1.15 1.35 -1.76
C TYR A 35 1.33 2.83 -1.42
N ALA A 36 0.34 3.68 -1.73
CA ALA A 36 0.38 5.11 -1.43
C ALA A 36 0.57 5.39 0.06
N ARG A 37 -0.09 4.62 0.94
CA ARG A 37 0.12 4.72 2.40
C ARG A 37 1.55 4.43 2.82
N LYS A 38 2.22 3.47 2.18
CA LYS A 38 3.64 3.19 2.45
C LYS A 38 4.53 4.37 2.04
N VAL A 39 4.25 4.96 0.87
CA VAL A 39 4.96 6.16 0.41
C VAL A 39 4.73 7.32 1.38
N GLN A 40 3.49 7.57 1.82
CA GLN A 40 3.19 8.64 2.77
C GLN A 40 3.91 8.45 4.10
N ILE A 41 3.98 7.23 4.63
CA ILE A 41 4.74 6.95 5.86
C ILE A 41 6.23 7.24 5.65
N LEU A 42 6.80 6.84 4.50
CA LEU A 42 8.20 7.12 4.18
C LEU A 42 8.46 8.62 4.09
N GLU A 43 7.60 9.37 3.42
CA GLU A 43 7.69 10.83 3.35
C GLU A 43 7.56 11.45 4.75
N ASP A 44 6.61 11.03 5.58
CA ASP A 44 6.46 11.52 6.95
C ASP A 44 7.72 11.28 7.80
N ILE A 45 8.36 10.11 7.63
CA ILE A 45 9.63 9.79 8.29
C ILE A 45 10.72 10.72 7.77
N LEU A 46 10.83 10.91 6.46
CA LEU A 46 11.86 11.73 5.83
C LEU A 46 11.68 13.24 6.08
N GLU A 47 10.44 13.71 6.20
CA GLU A 47 10.10 15.10 6.49
C GLU A 47 10.33 15.42 7.97
N LYS A 48 10.02 14.47 8.87
CA LYS A 48 10.36 14.58 10.30
C LYS A 48 11.82 14.28 10.59
N SER A 49 12.53 13.70 9.61
CA SER A 49 13.95 13.44 9.61
C SER A 49 14.75 14.69 9.22
N LYS A 50 15.07 15.58 10.15
CA LYS A 50 16.35 15.46 10.86
C LYS A 50 16.38 14.17 11.70
N LEU A 51 16.62 13.02 11.08
CA LEU A 51 16.56 11.70 11.73
C LEU A 51 17.56 11.68 12.89
N THR A 52 17.07 11.79 14.11
CA THR A 52 17.80 11.36 15.30
C THR A 52 17.53 9.88 15.51
N GLU A 53 18.50 9.19 16.13
CA GLU A 53 18.47 7.74 16.42
C GLU A 53 17.17 7.28 17.11
N GLU A 54 16.57 8.18 17.90
CA GLU A 54 15.31 8.00 18.62
C GLU A 54 14.10 7.76 17.68
N ASN A 55 14.02 8.44 16.53
CA ASN A 55 12.89 8.27 15.62
C ASN A 55 12.94 6.95 14.83
N ALA A 56 14.14 6.40 14.61
CA ALA A 56 14.29 5.08 14.02
C ALA A 56 13.77 3.98 14.96
N GLU A 57 13.91 4.18 16.28
CA GLU A 57 13.41 3.27 17.30
C GLU A 57 11.88 3.31 17.41
N GLU A 58 11.27 4.51 17.37
CA GLU A 58 9.82 4.66 17.33
C GLU A 58 9.19 4.00 16.10
N LEU A 59 9.80 4.16 14.92
CA LEU A 59 9.34 3.51 13.70
C LEU A 59 9.43 1.98 13.78
N SER A 60 10.54 1.47 14.32
CA SER A 60 10.72 0.03 14.57
C SER A 60 9.60 -0.51 15.46
N ASN A 61 9.21 0.25 16.49
CA ASN A 61 8.15 -0.12 17.41
C ASN A 61 6.75 -0.06 16.75
N LEU A 62 6.48 0.94 15.90
CA LEU A 62 5.24 1.03 15.14
C LEU A 62 5.08 -0.12 14.14
N ILE A 63 6.14 -0.48 13.43
CA ILE A 63 6.14 -1.61 12.50
C ILE A 63 5.91 -2.93 13.26
N LYS A 64 6.64 -3.15 14.36
CA LYS A 64 6.46 -4.34 15.23
C LYS A 64 5.04 -4.44 15.78
N LYS A 65 4.45 -3.31 16.18
CA LYS A 65 3.07 -3.26 16.70
C LYS A 65 2.06 -3.59 15.61
N SER A 66 2.20 -3.01 14.42
CA SER A 66 1.32 -3.28 13.27
C SER A 66 1.39 -4.74 12.81
N ILE A 67 2.59 -5.32 12.80
CA ILE A 67 2.79 -6.76 12.52
C ILE A 67 2.14 -7.62 13.61
N ARG A 68 2.32 -7.29 14.89
CA ARG A 68 1.70 -8.04 16.00
C ARG A 68 0.17 -8.00 15.91
N GLU A 69 -0.42 -6.83 15.66
CA GLU A 69 -1.87 -6.65 15.52
C GLU A 69 -2.45 -7.44 14.34
N HIS A 70 -1.69 -7.61 13.24
CA HIS A 70 -2.11 -8.44 12.11
C HIS A 70 -1.92 -9.95 12.32
N HIS A 71 -1.04 -10.36 13.25
CA HIS A 71 -0.75 -11.77 13.53
C HIS A 71 -1.45 -12.34 14.78
N ASP A 72 -2.11 -11.50 15.61
CA ASP A 72 -2.86 -11.93 16.81
C ASP A 72 -4.35 -12.22 16.57
N ILE A 73 -4.80 -12.29 15.31
CA ILE A 73 -6.09 -12.88 14.94
C ILE A 73 -5.89 -14.37 14.64
N ASN A 74 -5.87 -15.15 15.73
CA ASN A 74 -6.06 -16.60 15.75
C ASN A 74 -7.52 -16.90 16.08
#